data_AF-S8FTD4-F1
#
_entry.id   AF-S8FTD4-F1
#
_cell.length_a   1.000
_cell.length_b   1.000
_cell.length_c   1.000
_cell.angle_alpha   90.00
_cell.angle_beta   90.00
_cell.angle_gamma   90.00
#
_symmetry.space_group_name_H-M   'P 1'
#
loop_
_entity.id
_entity.type
_entity.pdbx_description
1 polymer ?
#
loop_
_entity_poly.entity_id
_entity_poly.type
_entity_poly.pdbx_seq_one_letter_code
_entity_poly.pdbx_strand_id
1 'polypeptide(L)'
;MEPILDGLLNLGRAVAISCPTIPVVSTVHALVVEAGDPSVFSDEYFAHHARHPVLFRDSINALATRDAELVSEGVWLEIGPHAMILPLLKIHSAVSKECLQVSSLRRGEIDGEIICQTVAHLHCAGVDIRWKDVYKELPVQGVPIASKR
;
A
#
# COMPACT_ATOMS: atom_id res chain seq x y z
N MET A 1 17.09 -9.03 -16.89
CA MET A 1 17.61 -7.92 -16.05
C MET A 1 19.13 -7.95 -15.89
N GLU A 2 19.82 -9.02 -16.30
CA GLU A 2 21.28 -9.16 -16.15
C GLU A 2 22.13 -7.94 -16.52
N PRO A 3 21.92 -7.28 -17.69
CA PRO A 3 22.82 -6.21 -18.14
C PRO A 3 22.83 -4.95 -17.26
N ILE A 4 21.84 -4.79 -16.36
CA ILE A 4 21.71 -3.58 -15.53
C ILE A 4 21.99 -3.82 -14.05
N LEU A 5 22.29 -5.07 -13.64
CA LEU A 5 22.44 -5.42 -12.23
C LEU A 5 23.62 -4.70 -11.58
N ASP A 6 24.77 -4.62 -12.25
CA ASP A 6 25.94 -3.89 -11.75
C ASP A 6 25.63 -2.40 -11.54
N GLY A 7 24.84 -1.81 -12.44
CA GLY A 7 24.37 -0.44 -12.31
C GLY A 7 23.48 -0.26 -11.07
N LEU A 8 22.55 -1.18 -10.84
CA LEU A 8 21.67 -1.17 -9.67
C LEU A 8 22.45 -1.38 -8.35
N LEU A 9 23.44 -2.27 -8.33
CA LEU A 9 24.31 -2.50 -7.17
C LEU A 9 25.12 -1.24 -6.82
N ASN A 10 25.68 -0.58 -7.83
CA ASN A 10 26.43 0.66 -7.62
C ASN A 10 25.53 1.79 -7.11
N LEU A 11 24.29 1.90 -7.62
CA LEU A 11 23.31 2.86 -7.14
C LEU A 11 22.88 2.55 -5.70
N GLY A 12 22.63 1.28 -5.37
CA GLY A 12 22.27 0.86 -4.02
C GLY A 12 23.32 1.25 -2.99
N ARG A 13 24.61 1.06 -3.29
CA ARG A 13 25.74 1.47 -2.43
C ARG A 13 25.83 2.97 -2.18
N ALA A 14 25.28 3.77 -3.09
CA ALA A 14 25.29 5.23 -2.99
C ALA A 14 24.09 5.79 -2.19
N VAL A 15 23.12 4.95 -1.84
CA VAL A 15 21.90 5.36 -1.12
C VAL A 15 22.00 4.92 0.35
N ALA A 16 21.70 5.84 1.27
CA ALA A 16 21.56 5.50 2.68
C ALA A 16 20.23 4.78 2.90
N ILE A 17 20.28 3.47 3.12
CA ILE A 17 19.10 2.66 3.41
C ILE A 17 18.95 2.53 4.93
N SER A 18 17.76 2.89 5.43
CA SER A 18 17.40 2.80 6.85
C SER A 18 16.43 1.67 7.08
N CYS A 19 16.34 1.19 8.32
CA CYS A 19 15.31 0.25 8.71
C CYS A 19 13.91 0.84 8.51
N PRO A 20 12.90 0.00 8.18
CA PRO A 20 11.56 0.49 7.92
C PRO A 20 10.92 0.99 9.21
N THR A 21 10.14 2.06 9.14
CA THR A 21 9.43 2.61 10.32
C THR A 21 8.05 2.00 10.53
N ILE A 22 7.56 1.24 9.54
CA ILE A 22 6.33 0.47 9.57
C ILE A 22 6.63 -0.94 9.02
N PRO A 23 5.87 -1.98 9.42
CA PRO A 23 6.08 -3.31 8.86
C PRO A 23 5.94 -3.33 7.33
N VAL A 24 6.83 -4.05 6.64
CA VAL A 24 6.83 -4.18 5.18
C VAL A 24 6.74 -5.64 4.80
N VAL A 25 5.72 -5.99 4.03
CA VAL A 25 5.62 -7.32 3.41
C VAL A 25 6.53 -7.36 2.19
N SER A 26 7.67 -8.04 2.30
CA SER A 26 8.64 -8.15 1.20
C SER A 26 8.21 -9.24 0.21
N THR A 27 7.88 -8.82 -1.00
CA THR A 27 7.50 -9.75 -2.08
C THR A 27 8.67 -10.51 -2.69
N VAL A 28 9.89 -10.15 -2.31
CA VAL A 28 11.12 -10.81 -2.76
C VAL A 28 11.46 -12.01 -1.87
N HIS A 29 11.27 -11.85 -0.56
CA HIS A 29 11.62 -12.85 0.45
C HIS A 29 10.41 -13.59 1.01
N ALA A 30 9.19 -13.19 0.64
CA ALA A 30 7.92 -13.73 1.14
C ALA A 30 7.83 -13.74 2.67
N LEU A 31 8.15 -12.60 3.30
CA LEU A 31 8.12 -12.43 4.74
C LEU A 31 7.69 -11.00 5.13
N VAL A 32 7.30 -10.84 6.40
CA VAL A 32 7.05 -9.52 6.99
C VAL A 32 8.34 -9.03 7.65
N VAL A 33 8.86 -7.91 7.17
CA VAL A 33 9.96 -7.17 7.79
C VAL A 33 9.35 -6.24 8.84
N GLU A 34 9.63 -6.48 10.12
CA GLU A 34 9.08 -5.64 11.19
C GLU A 34 9.74 -4.25 11.22
N ALA A 35 9.03 -3.28 11.80
CA ALA A 35 9.59 -1.94 11.97
C ALA A 35 10.89 -1.99 12.80
N GLY A 36 11.92 -1.30 12.32
CA GLY A 36 13.24 -1.27 12.95
C GLY A 36 14.19 -2.40 12.52
N ASP A 37 13.73 -3.42 11.78
CA ASP A 37 14.58 -4.51 11.32
C ASP A 37 15.48 -4.09 10.14
N PRO A 38 16.82 -4.12 10.28
CA PRO A 38 17.75 -3.75 9.21
C PRO A 38 18.15 -4.93 8.32
N SER A 39 17.66 -6.15 8.57
CA SER A 39 18.23 -7.38 7.98
C SER A 39 17.88 -7.61 6.51
N VAL A 40 16.84 -6.97 6.00
CA VAL A 40 16.29 -7.27 4.66
C VAL A 40 16.61 -6.21 3.62
N PHE A 41 16.51 -4.93 3.99
CA PHE A 41 16.76 -3.83 3.05
C PHE A 41 18.25 -3.45 3.07
N SER A 42 19.03 -4.14 2.24
CA SER A 42 20.44 -3.84 1.99
C SER A 42 20.63 -3.01 0.71
N ASP A 43 21.85 -2.53 0.48
CA ASP A 43 22.28 -1.89 -0.77
C ASP A 43 22.14 -2.83 -1.99
N GLU A 44 22.12 -4.14 -1.78
CA GLU A 44 21.91 -5.14 -2.83
C GLU A 44 20.41 -5.44 -3.10
N TYR A 45 19.50 -5.01 -2.21
CA TYR A 45 18.09 -5.39 -2.25
C TYR A 45 17.43 -5.06 -3.59
N PHE A 46 17.68 -3.88 -4.15
CA PHE A 46 17.04 -3.46 -5.41
C PHE A 46 17.53 -4.26 -6.63
N ALA A 47 18.81 -4.60 -6.67
CA ALA A 47 19.34 -5.49 -7.71
C ALA A 47 18.75 -6.90 -7.57
N HIS A 48 18.64 -7.40 -6.34
CA HIS A 48 18.00 -8.67 -6.05
C HIS A 48 16.51 -8.67 -6.44
N HIS A 49 15.75 -7.64 -6.05
CA HIS A 49 14.34 -7.45 -6.40
C HIS A 49 14.13 -7.37 -7.92
N ALA A 50 15.03 -6.72 -8.65
CA ALA A 50 14.94 -6.64 -10.11
C ALA A 50 15.17 -8.01 -10.78
N ARG A 51 15.96 -8.90 -10.16
CA ARG A 51 16.38 -10.17 -10.77
C ARG A 51 15.50 -11.36 -10.39
N HIS A 52 14.93 -11.34 -9.20
CA HIS A 52 14.20 -12.46 -8.61
C HIS A 52 12.69 -12.34 -8.80
N PRO A 53 11.95 -13.46 -8.76
CA PRO A 53 10.50 -13.44 -8.91
C PRO A 53 9.82 -12.68 -7.77
N VAL A 54 8.66 -12.08 -8.09
CA VAL A 54 7.75 -11.49 -7.11
C VAL A 54 6.89 -12.60 -6.52
N LEU A 55 7.17 -13.01 -5.28
CA LEU A 55 6.49 -14.06 -4.53
C LEU A 55 5.19 -13.57 -3.88
N PHE A 56 4.33 -12.88 -4.66
CA PHE A 56 3.16 -12.16 -4.13
C PHE A 56 2.24 -13.05 -3.26
N ARG A 57 1.84 -14.21 -3.76
CA ARG A 57 0.98 -15.16 -3.02
C ARG A 57 1.60 -15.56 -1.68
N ASP A 58 2.86 -15.96 -1.70
CA ASP A 58 3.54 -16.46 -0.51
C ASP A 58 3.77 -15.32 0.50
N SER A 59 3.87 -14.09 0.02
CA SER A 59 3.98 -12.89 0.85
C SER A 59 2.67 -12.54 1.56
N ILE A 60 1.52 -12.72 0.90
CA ILE A 60 0.21 -12.57 1.54
C ILE A 60 -0.02 -13.70 2.57
N ASN A 61 0.45 -14.92 2.31
CA ASN A 61 0.43 -15.99 3.31
C ASN A 61 1.30 -15.68 4.54
N ALA A 62 2.49 -15.11 4.33
CA ALA A 62 3.35 -14.65 5.41
C ALA A 62 2.67 -13.55 6.23
N LEU A 63 1.99 -12.60 5.58
CA LEU A 63 1.21 -11.59 6.26
C LEU A 63 0.07 -12.21 7.08
N ALA A 64 -0.69 -13.15 6.51
CA ALA A 64 -1.79 -13.82 7.21
C ALA A 64 -1.32 -14.66 8.40
N THR A 65 -0.10 -15.20 8.33
CA THR A 65 0.54 -15.91 9.46
C THR A 65 0.95 -14.94 10.56
N ARG A 66 1.42 -13.75 10.19
CA ARG A 66 1.84 -12.71 11.12
C ARG A 66 0.66 -11.99 11.76
N ASP A 67 -0.41 -11.76 11.01
CA ASP A 67 -1.60 -11.01 11.44
C ASP A 67 -2.83 -11.43 10.62
N ALA A 68 -3.56 -12.42 11.13
CA ALA A 68 -4.74 -12.96 10.46
C ALA A 68 -5.90 -11.95 10.43
N GLU A 69 -6.05 -11.14 11.48
CA GLU A 69 -7.11 -10.13 11.62
C GLU A 69 -6.95 -9.03 10.57
N LEU A 70 -5.72 -8.57 10.34
CA LEU A 70 -5.44 -7.60 9.27
C LEU A 70 -5.83 -8.12 7.89
N VAL A 71 -5.70 -9.42 7.65
CA VAL A 71 -6.03 -10.01 6.35
C VAL A 71 -7.53 -10.30 6.22
N SER A 72 -8.24 -10.54 7.33
CA SER A 72 -9.68 -10.81 7.37
C SER A 72 -10.58 -9.58 7.52
N GLU A 73 -10.10 -8.53 8.17
CA GLU A 73 -10.88 -7.33 8.52
C GLU A 73 -10.20 -6.02 8.11
N GLY A 74 -8.94 -6.07 7.67
CA GLY A 74 -8.20 -4.89 7.29
C GLY A 74 -8.68 -4.22 6.00
N VAL A 75 -8.21 -2.99 5.83
CA VAL A 75 -8.48 -2.16 4.65
C VAL A 75 -7.29 -2.20 3.70
N TRP A 76 -7.55 -2.44 2.42
CA TRP A 76 -6.55 -2.49 1.37
C TRP A 76 -6.66 -1.27 0.46
N LEU A 77 -5.61 -0.46 0.43
CA LEU A 77 -5.48 0.68 -0.47
C LEU A 77 -4.38 0.38 -1.50
N GLU A 78 -4.76 0.31 -2.78
CA GLU A 78 -3.77 0.26 -3.86
C GLU A 78 -3.39 1.68 -4.28
N ILE A 79 -2.09 1.98 -4.17
CA ILE A 79 -1.53 3.28 -4.56
C ILE A 79 -0.87 3.15 -5.92
N GLY A 80 -1.47 3.77 -6.93
CA GLY A 80 -0.98 3.70 -8.31
C GLY A 80 -1.97 4.30 -9.31
N PRO A 81 -1.59 4.40 -10.60
CA PRO A 81 -2.40 5.02 -11.65
C PRO A 81 -3.67 4.20 -12.02
N HIS A 82 -3.71 2.93 -11.65
CA HIS A 82 -4.86 2.05 -11.86
C HIS A 82 -4.75 0.82 -10.96
N ALA A 83 -5.89 0.28 -10.51
CA ALA A 83 -5.94 -0.92 -9.69
C ALA A 83 -5.61 -2.19 -10.48
N MET A 84 -4.41 -2.73 -10.30
CA MET A 84 -3.96 -3.99 -10.89
C MET A 84 -3.70 -5.08 -9.85
N ILE A 85 -3.42 -4.70 -8.60
CA ILE A 85 -3.06 -5.61 -7.51
C ILE A 85 -4.30 -6.06 -6.73
N LEU A 86 -5.29 -5.18 -6.55
CA LEU A 86 -6.54 -5.53 -5.84
C LEU A 86 -7.23 -6.80 -6.40
N PRO A 87 -7.34 -7.01 -7.73
CA PRO A 87 -7.91 -8.26 -8.25
C PRO A 87 -7.16 -9.52 -7.79
N LEU A 88 -5.84 -9.44 -7.61
CA LEU A 88 -5.02 -10.55 -7.10
C LEU A 88 -5.32 -10.83 -5.63
N LEU A 89 -5.57 -9.78 -4.83
CA LEU A 89 -6.00 -9.93 -3.43
C LEU A 89 -7.39 -10.59 -3.34
N LYS A 90 -8.34 -10.21 -4.20
CA LYS A 90 -9.71 -10.76 -4.20
C LYS A 90 -9.79 -12.27 -4.45
N ILE A 91 -8.85 -12.80 -5.22
CA ILE A 91 -8.77 -14.25 -5.51
C ILE A 91 -7.89 -15.00 -4.51
N HIS A 92 -7.20 -14.30 -3.61
CA HIS A 92 -6.32 -14.90 -2.63
C HIS A 92 -7.12 -15.49 -1.47
N SER A 93 -6.91 -16.77 -1.15
CA SER A 93 -7.74 -17.51 -0.18
C SER A 93 -7.64 -17.00 1.25
N ALA A 94 -6.51 -16.40 1.62
CA ALA A 94 -6.32 -15.85 2.96
C ALA A 94 -7.07 -14.53 3.16
N VAL A 95 -7.33 -13.77 2.08
CA VAL A 95 -7.94 -12.44 2.13
C VAL A 95 -9.44 -12.58 2.13
N SER A 96 -10.09 -11.99 3.13
CA SER A 96 -11.55 -11.93 3.23
C SER A 96 -12.12 -11.13 2.05
N LYS A 97 -13.25 -11.60 1.51
CA LYS A 97 -13.93 -10.93 0.38
C LYS A 97 -14.69 -9.68 0.82
N GLU A 98 -14.94 -9.61 2.12
CA GLU A 98 -15.66 -8.56 2.82
C GLU A 98 -14.74 -7.38 3.17
N CYS A 99 -13.41 -7.55 3.10
CA CYS A 99 -12.45 -6.46 3.30
C CYS A 99 -12.70 -5.30 2.33
N LEU A 100 -12.61 -4.07 2.84
CA LEU A 100 -12.64 -2.88 1.99
C LEU A 100 -11.38 -2.86 1.11
N GLN A 101 -11.56 -2.77 -0.20
CA GLN A 101 -10.49 -2.65 -1.17
C GLN A 101 -10.72 -1.44 -2.08
N VAL A 102 -9.83 -0.45 -2.01
CA VAL A 102 -9.95 0.84 -2.68
C VAL A 102 -8.66 1.20 -3.40
N SER A 103 -8.74 2.05 -4.43
CA SER A 103 -7.59 2.48 -5.23
C SER A 103 -7.40 3.99 -5.16
N SER A 104 -6.15 4.47 -5.17
CA SER A 104 -5.87 5.91 -5.19
C SER A 104 -6.31 6.56 -6.50
N LEU A 105 -6.10 5.90 -7.64
CA LEU A 105 -6.43 6.40 -8.98
C LEU A 105 -7.01 5.31 -9.87
N ARG A 106 -7.67 5.73 -10.95
CA ARG A 106 -8.22 4.84 -11.98
C ARG A 106 -8.00 5.44 -13.36
N ARG A 107 -7.37 4.65 -14.25
CA ARG A 107 -7.23 5.00 -15.67
C ARG A 107 -8.56 5.47 -16.28
N GLY A 108 -8.53 6.67 -16.87
CA GLY A 108 -9.67 7.25 -17.59
C GLY A 108 -10.65 8.03 -16.72
N GLU A 109 -10.43 8.08 -15.40
CA GLU A 109 -11.25 8.83 -14.44
C GLU A 109 -10.53 10.12 -14.00
N ILE A 110 -11.27 11.03 -13.37
CA ILE A 110 -10.70 12.26 -12.80
C ILE A 110 -10.03 11.93 -11.46
N ASP A 111 -8.71 12.16 -11.36
CA ASP A 111 -7.90 11.83 -10.18
C ASP A 111 -8.51 12.31 -8.85
N GLY A 112 -8.91 13.58 -8.81
CA GLY A 112 -9.49 14.18 -7.60
C GLY A 112 -10.80 13.52 -7.17
N GLU A 113 -11.65 13.09 -8.11
CA GLU A 113 -12.89 12.40 -7.80
C GLU A 113 -12.63 11.02 -7.20
N ILE A 114 -11.68 10.26 -7.76
CA ILE A 114 -11.31 8.94 -7.23
C ILE A 114 -10.68 9.05 -5.84
N ILE A 115 -9.79 10.02 -5.64
CA ILE A 115 -9.20 10.25 -4.31
C ILE A 115 -10.29 10.60 -3.29
N CYS A 116 -11.22 11.51 -3.62
CA CYS A 116 -12.32 11.86 -2.72
C CYS A 116 -13.23 10.67 -2.41
N GLN A 117 -13.57 9.85 -3.41
CA GLN A 117 -14.35 8.62 -3.20
C GLN A 117 -13.61 7.63 -2.30
N THR A 118 -12.31 7.43 -2.51
CA THR A 118 -11.48 6.55 -1.69
C THR A 118 -11.43 7.03 -0.25
N VAL A 119 -11.19 8.32 0.01
CA VAL A 119 -11.19 8.88 1.37
C VAL A 119 -12.56 8.73 2.03
N ALA A 120 -13.66 8.94 1.28
CA ALA A 120 -15.01 8.72 1.79
C ALA A 120 -15.27 7.24 2.16
N HIS A 121 -14.84 6.29 1.33
CA HIS A 121 -14.94 4.86 1.63
C HIS A 121 -14.13 4.48 2.88
N LEU A 122 -12.90 4.99 3.02
CA LEU A 122 -12.06 4.77 4.20
C LEU A 122 -12.77 5.28 5.47
N HIS A 123 -13.32 6.49 5.43
CA HIS A 123 -14.07 7.05 6.55
C HIS A 123 -15.31 6.22 6.91
N CYS A 124 -16.09 5.79 5.92
CA CYS A 124 -17.27 4.93 6.14
C CYS A 124 -16.90 3.55 6.73
N ALA A 125 -15.68 3.07 6.48
CA ALA A 125 -15.13 1.87 7.10
C ALA A 125 -14.53 2.10 8.51
N GLY A 126 -14.67 3.30 9.07
CA GLY A 126 -14.22 3.62 10.43
C GLY A 126 -12.76 4.05 10.54
N VAL A 127 -12.06 4.27 9.42
CA VAL A 127 -10.71 4.84 9.44
C VAL A 127 -10.77 6.29 9.91
N ASP A 128 -9.96 6.64 10.90
CA ASP A 128 -9.88 8.02 11.42
C ASP A 128 -9.20 8.95 10.40
N ILE A 129 -10.02 9.63 9.60
CA ILE A 129 -9.57 10.59 8.60
C ILE A 129 -9.39 11.96 9.26
N ARG A 130 -8.17 12.49 9.19
CA ARG A 130 -7.88 13.89 9.53
C ARG A 130 -8.38 14.81 8.42
N TRP A 131 -9.68 15.09 8.41
CA TRP A 131 -10.35 15.91 7.37
C TRP A 131 -9.74 17.30 7.17
N LYS A 132 -9.16 17.90 8.22
CA LYS A 132 -8.44 19.17 8.12
C LYS A 132 -7.27 19.09 7.14
N ASP A 133 -6.54 17.97 7.11
CA ASP A 133 -5.40 17.77 6.21
C ASP A 133 -5.86 17.57 4.76
N VAL A 134 -7.01 16.90 4.57
CA VAL A 134 -7.59 16.62 3.24
C VAL A 134 -7.96 17.91 2.53
N TYR A 135 -8.56 18.86 3.25
CA TYR A 135 -9.08 20.11 2.70
C TYR A 135 -8.16 21.32 2.91
N LYS A 136 -6.93 21.12 3.41
CA LYS A 136 -6.03 22.22 3.81
C LYS A 136 -5.73 23.23 2.68
N GLU A 137 -5.72 22.77 1.43
CA GLU A 137 -5.41 23.58 0.25
C GLU A 137 -6.68 24.23 -0.36
N LEU A 138 -7.87 23.90 0.15
CA LEU A 138 -9.13 24.46 -0.34
C LEU A 138 -9.59 25.62 0.56
N PRO A 139 -10.15 26.69 -0.04
CA PRO A 139 -10.74 27.76 0.74
C PRO A 139 -11.94 27.24 1.56
N VAL A 140 -11.93 27.53 2.85
CA VAL A 140 -13.02 27.13 3.75
C VAL A 140 -14.18 28.10 3.59
N GLN A 141 -15.33 27.59 3.15
CA GLN A 141 -16.58 28.36 3.10
C GLN A 141 -17.61 27.72 4.04
N GLY A 142 -18.19 28.52 4.92
CA GLY A 142 -19.27 28.06 5.79
C GLY A 142 -20.53 27.80 4.97
N VAL A 143 -20.94 26.53 4.87
CA VAL A 143 -22.20 26.14 4.24
C VAL A 143 -23.21 25.80 5.34
N PRO A 144 -24.39 26.44 5.40
CA PRO A 144 -25.43 26.06 6.34
C PRO A 144 -25.89 24.63 6.09
N ILE A 145 -25.71 23.76 7.08
CA ILE A 145 -26.26 22.39 7.01
C ILE A 145 -27.72 22.48 7.47
N ALA A 146 -28.65 22.00 6.64
CA ALA A 146 -30.06 21.94 7.03
C ALA A 146 -30.20 21.07 8.29
N SER A 147 -30.62 21.68 9.39
CA SER A 147 -31.01 20.96 10.60
C SER A 147 -32.19 20.06 10.24
N LYS A 148 -32.00 18.74 10.39
CA LYS A 148 -33.13 17.80 10.40
C LYS A 148 -34.00 18.20 11.60
N ARG A 149 -35.20 18.69 11.31
CA ARG A 149 -36.30 18.78 12.27
C ARG A 149 -36.84 17.39 12.56
#